data_AF-A0A511T2Q1-F1
#
_entry.id   AF-A0A511T2Q1-F1
#
_cell.length_a   1.000
_cell.length_b   1.000
_cell.length_c   1.000
_cell.angle_alpha   90.00
_cell.angle_beta   90.00
_cell.angle_gamma   90.00
#
_symmetry.space_group_name_H-M   'P 1'
#
loop_
_entity.id
_entity.type
_entity.pdbx_description
1 polymer ?
#
loop_
_entity_poly.entity_id
_entity_poly.type
_entity_poly.pdbx_seq_one_letter_code
_entity_poly.pdbx_strand_id
1 'polypeptide(L)'
;MGKSVVDNRVEIVFSFDTTGSMYPCLAQVRKKLHGTVSRLMKEIPGIRIGVIAHGDYCDARSTYVTKILDLTDDVNAVVRFVDKVGQTGGGDAPECYELVLHEAQSLSWTAGYKHAFVLIGDDVPHAPSDNPKRLDWRKEVDALGRLGIPVYGVQALARRHATPFYKELAQKSGGFHLSLDQFSHVTDMLLAVCYKQSSDAQLQAYEAEVSREGRMSRSLSGLFSTMLGRAPTSVYGEADLRAVPPGRFQSLEVDADMPIKTFVQENGLGFKTGRGFYEFTKTETIQGHKEVILMDRKTGDFFSGERAREMLGLPPGETVRIRPASLEKYVVFVQSTSANRKLVKGSRFLYEVEDWDGAKALAA
;
A
#
# COMPACT_ATOMS: atom_id res chain seq x y z
N MET A 1 -43.20 2.76 -0.45
CA MET A 1 -42.27 1.94 -1.26
C MET A 1 -41.14 1.49 -0.35
N GLY A 2 -41.12 0.22 0.03
CA GLY A 2 -40.05 -0.34 0.87
C GLY A 2 -38.72 -0.22 0.14
N LYS A 3 -37.69 0.33 0.82
CA LYS A 3 -36.32 0.18 0.36
C LYS A 3 -36.05 -1.32 0.32
N SER A 4 -35.94 -1.89 -0.88
CA SER A 4 -35.33 -3.21 -1.05
C SER A 4 -33.97 -3.13 -0.37
N VAL A 5 -33.83 -3.84 0.75
CA VAL A 5 -32.52 -4.10 1.32
C VAL A 5 -31.83 -4.95 0.27
N VAL A 6 -30.95 -4.32 -0.51
CA VAL A 6 -30.05 -5.07 -1.37
C VAL A 6 -29.15 -5.81 -0.39
N ASP A 7 -29.50 -7.06 -0.10
CA ASP A 7 -28.62 -8.02 0.54
C ASP A 7 -27.49 -8.26 -0.46
N ASN A 8 -26.40 -7.53 -0.27
CA ASN A 8 -25.21 -7.71 -1.07
C ASN A 8 -24.55 -8.97 -0.56
N ARG A 9 -24.84 -10.09 -1.23
CA ARG A 9 -24.20 -11.40 -1.06
C ARG A 9 -22.74 -11.32 -1.48
N VAL A 10 -21.93 -10.64 -0.68
CA VAL A 10 -20.51 -10.36 -0.94
C VAL A 10 -19.70 -10.82 0.25
N GLU A 11 -18.71 -11.66 -0.01
CA GLU A 11 -17.76 -12.13 0.99
C GLU A 11 -16.35 -11.79 0.52
N ILE A 12 -15.57 -11.17 1.40
CA ILE A 12 -14.22 -10.76 1.08
C ILE A 12 -13.30 -11.14 2.23
N VAL A 13 -12.18 -11.76 1.89
CA VAL A 13 -11.14 -12.08 2.86
C VAL A 13 -9.90 -11.28 2.50
N PHE A 14 -9.41 -10.49 3.45
CA PHE A 14 -8.18 -9.72 3.30
C PHE A 14 -7.05 -10.44 4.01
N SER A 15 -5.99 -10.78 3.27
CA SER A 15 -4.74 -11.23 3.85
C SER A 15 -3.75 -10.07 3.94
N PHE A 16 -3.21 -9.84 5.12
CA PHE A 16 -2.18 -8.86 5.39
C PHE A 16 -0.88 -9.56 5.74
N ASP A 17 0.15 -9.28 4.94
CA ASP A 17 1.53 -9.53 5.29
C ASP A 17 1.87 -8.69 6.53
N THR A 18 2.36 -9.36 7.56
CA THR A 18 2.70 -8.76 8.84
C THR A 18 4.18 -8.66 9.12
N THR A 19 5.05 -8.88 8.12
CA THR A 19 6.50 -8.78 8.24
C THR A 19 7.00 -7.34 8.28
N GLY A 20 8.29 -7.17 8.59
CA GLY A 20 8.93 -5.88 8.89
C GLY A 20 8.59 -4.77 7.90
N SER A 21 8.78 -5.01 6.60
CA SER A 21 8.56 -3.99 5.55
C SER A 21 7.10 -3.54 5.43
N MET A 22 6.17 -4.33 5.96
CA MET A 22 4.73 -4.07 5.92
C MET A 22 4.21 -3.41 7.20
N TYR A 23 5.02 -3.24 8.25
CA TYR A 23 4.60 -2.59 9.51
C TYR A 23 3.94 -1.22 9.31
N PRO A 24 4.47 -0.31 8.45
CA PRO A 24 3.85 1.00 8.27
C PRO A 24 2.47 0.88 7.62
N CYS A 25 2.25 -0.12 6.75
CA CYS A 25 0.94 -0.43 6.19
C CYS A 25 -0.06 -0.83 7.29
N LEU A 26 0.34 -1.79 8.16
CA LEU A 26 -0.49 -2.26 9.27
C LEU A 26 -0.88 -1.12 10.23
N ALA A 27 0.04 -0.19 10.48
CA ALA A 27 -0.23 1.00 11.29
C ALA A 27 -1.34 1.88 10.67
N GLN A 28 -1.33 2.07 9.35
CA GLN A 28 -2.38 2.81 8.64
C GLN A 28 -3.74 2.11 8.72
N VAL A 29 -3.76 0.78 8.56
CA VAL A 29 -4.97 -0.02 8.70
C VAL A 29 -5.57 0.18 10.10
N ARG A 30 -4.78 -0.07 11.16
CA ARG A 30 -5.24 0.05 12.56
C ARG A 30 -5.80 1.43 12.88
N LYS A 31 -5.14 2.50 12.43
CA LYS A 31 -5.54 3.90 12.69
C LYS A 31 -6.95 4.22 12.19
N LYS A 32 -7.41 3.57 11.11
CA LYS A 32 -8.66 3.90 10.41
C LYS A 32 -9.64 2.73 10.29
N LEU A 33 -9.30 1.56 10.84
CA LEU A 33 -10.04 0.33 10.61
C LEU A 33 -11.50 0.43 11.07
N HIS A 34 -11.73 0.87 12.30
CA HIS A 34 -13.08 0.92 12.86
C HIS A 34 -14.03 1.75 11.98
N GLY A 35 -13.57 2.94 11.54
CA GLY A 35 -14.34 3.79 10.63
C GLY A 35 -14.58 3.14 9.27
N THR A 36 -13.55 2.46 8.73
CA THR A 36 -13.62 1.79 7.42
C THR A 36 -14.61 0.62 7.44
N VAL A 37 -14.51 -0.28 8.42
CA VAL A 37 -15.39 -1.46 8.54
C VAL A 37 -16.82 -1.03 8.86
N SER A 38 -17.01 -0.06 9.75
CA SER A 38 -18.35 0.47 10.07
C SER A 38 -19.02 1.08 8.83
N ARG A 39 -18.24 1.79 8.00
CA ARG A 39 -18.71 2.35 6.73
C ARG A 39 -19.13 1.24 5.76
N LEU A 40 -18.26 0.25 5.56
CA LEU A 40 -18.51 -0.88 4.65
C LEU A 40 -19.79 -1.64 4.99
N MET A 41 -19.96 -2.05 6.25
CA MET A 41 -21.14 -2.79 6.69
C MET A 41 -22.45 -1.99 6.51
N LYS A 42 -22.36 -0.66 6.62
CA LYS A 42 -23.50 0.24 6.40
C LYS A 42 -23.86 0.41 4.92
N GLU A 43 -22.85 0.54 4.06
CA GLU A 43 -23.04 0.85 2.63
C GLU A 43 -23.19 -0.41 1.75
N ILE A 44 -22.75 -1.56 2.25
CA ILE A 44 -22.89 -2.87 1.62
C ILE A 44 -23.57 -3.81 2.64
N PRO A 45 -24.89 -3.68 2.86
CA PRO A 45 -25.60 -4.54 3.81
C PRO A 45 -25.44 -6.02 3.43
N GLY A 46 -25.11 -6.86 4.41
CA GLY A 46 -24.90 -8.30 4.20
C GLY A 46 -23.47 -8.70 3.83
N ILE A 47 -22.53 -7.75 3.71
CA ILE A 47 -21.11 -8.07 3.50
C ILE A 47 -20.54 -8.87 4.68
N ARG A 48 -19.80 -9.93 4.39
CA ARG A 48 -19.00 -10.66 5.37
C ARG A 48 -17.52 -10.46 5.08
N ILE A 49 -16.75 -10.18 6.12
CA ILE A 49 -15.31 -9.92 6.03
C ILE A 49 -14.56 -10.97 6.85
N GLY A 50 -13.57 -11.61 6.23
CA GLY A 50 -12.58 -12.42 6.91
C GLY A 50 -11.21 -11.74 6.83
N VAL A 51 -10.30 -12.11 7.73
CA VAL A 51 -8.96 -11.56 7.77
C VAL A 51 -7.94 -12.67 8.02
N ILE A 52 -6.91 -12.73 7.19
CA ILE A 52 -5.71 -13.52 7.43
C ILE A 52 -4.57 -12.56 7.75
N ALA A 53 -3.87 -12.78 8.85
CA ALA A 53 -2.60 -12.13 9.12
C ALA A 53 -1.51 -13.19 9.00
N HIS A 54 -0.44 -12.89 8.26
CA HIS A 54 0.62 -13.86 8.01
C HIS A 54 2.01 -13.24 8.15
N GLY A 55 2.89 -13.95 8.85
CA GLY A 55 4.34 -13.75 8.79
C GLY A 55 4.96 -14.78 7.85
N ASP A 56 6.05 -15.41 8.30
CA ASP A 56 6.65 -16.52 7.57
C ASP A 56 6.86 -17.78 8.44
N TYR A 57 7.31 -18.89 7.86
CA TYR A 57 7.53 -20.15 8.56
C TYR A 57 8.50 -20.02 9.73
N CYS A 58 9.49 -19.13 9.65
CA CYS A 58 10.43 -18.90 10.74
C CYS A 58 9.77 -18.29 11.98
N ASP A 59 8.63 -17.60 11.82
CA ASP A 59 7.89 -16.94 12.90
C ASP A 59 7.10 -17.90 13.78
N ALA A 60 6.97 -19.18 13.37
CA ALA A 60 6.24 -20.22 14.11
C ALA A 60 6.66 -20.34 15.59
N ARG A 61 7.92 -20.01 15.92
CA ARG A 61 8.48 -20.13 17.27
C ARG A 61 8.56 -18.80 18.03
N SER A 62 8.35 -17.67 17.37
CA SER A 62 8.50 -16.33 17.96
C SER A 62 7.15 -15.62 18.11
N THR A 63 6.30 -15.69 17.09
CA THR A 63 5.05 -14.95 17.01
C THR A 63 3.93 -15.84 16.46
N TYR A 64 3.81 -15.98 15.14
CA TYR A 64 2.88 -16.88 14.44
C TYR A 64 3.23 -16.95 12.96
N VAL A 65 2.90 -18.06 12.30
CA VAL A 65 2.94 -18.13 10.82
C VAL A 65 1.69 -17.48 10.25
N THR A 66 0.50 -17.96 10.65
CA THR A 66 -0.78 -17.35 10.27
C THR A 66 -1.72 -17.21 11.47
N LYS A 67 -2.58 -16.20 11.42
CA LYS A 67 -3.76 -16.02 12.27
C LYS A 67 -4.94 -15.73 11.37
N ILE A 68 -6.08 -16.35 11.66
CA ILE A 68 -7.24 -16.31 10.77
C ILE A 68 -8.48 -15.91 11.57
N LEU A 69 -9.19 -14.91 11.06
CA LEU A 69 -10.59 -14.63 11.36
C LEU A 69 -11.41 -15.09 10.17
N ASP A 70 -12.29 -16.06 10.41
CA ASP A 70 -13.23 -16.53 9.39
C ASP A 70 -14.27 -15.44 9.05
N LEU A 71 -14.96 -15.61 7.94
CA LEU A 71 -15.96 -14.67 7.41
C LEU A 71 -17.03 -14.33 8.44
N THR A 72 -17.17 -13.05 8.76
CA THR A 72 -18.16 -12.54 9.73
C THR A 72 -18.70 -11.18 9.33
N ASP A 73 -19.91 -10.87 9.80
CA ASP A 73 -20.55 -9.55 9.74
C ASP A 73 -20.43 -8.77 11.08
N ASP A 74 -19.80 -9.35 12.11
CA ASP A 74 -19.53 -8.66 13.38
C ASP A 74 -18.35 -7.69 13.23
N VAL A 75 -18.66 -6.40 13.06
CA VAL A 75 -17.70 -5.28 13.05
C VAL A 75 -16.71 -5.38 14.21
N ASN A 76 -17.18 -5.70 15.42
CA ASN A 76 -16.33 -5.75 16.59
C ASN A 76 -15.42 -6.97 16.57
N ALA A 77 -15.83 -8.10 15.97
CA ALA A 77 -14.95 -9.25 15.78
C ALA A 77 -13.79 -8.90 14.85
N VAL A 78 -14.08 -8.23 13.73
CA VAL A 78 -13.04 -7.75 12.78
C VAL A 78 -12.08 -6.79 13.46
N VAL A 79 -12.60 -5.77 14.15
CA VAL A 79 -11.77 -4.78 14.86
C VAL A 79 -10.92 -5.43 15.94
N ARG A 80 -11.52 -6.26 16.82
CA ARG A 80 -10.77 -6.96 17.88
C ARG A 80 -9.70 -7.89 17.32
N PHE A 81 -9.96 -8.54 16.20
CA PHE A 81 -8.98 -9.42 15.58
C PHE A 81 -7.78 -8.61 15.09
N VAL A 82 -8.00 -7.59 14.27
CA VAL A 82 -6.91 -6.76 13.73
C VAL A 82 -6.14 -6.07 14.85
N ASP A 83 -6.81 -5.56 15.88
CA ASP A 83 -6.14 -4.95 17.04
C ASP A 83 -5.21 -5.92 17.77
N LYS A 84 -5.55 -7.22 17.82
CA LYS A 84 -4.78 -8.27 18.51
C LYS A 84 -3.71 -8.94 17.66
N VAL A 85 -3.81 -8.86 16.33
CA VAL A 85 -2.76 -9.35 15.43
C VAL A 85 -1.45 -8.65 15.79
N GLY A 86 -0.35 -9.38 15.85
CA GLY A 86 0.98 -8.83 16.17
C GLY A 86 1.77 -8.55 14.91
N GLN A 87 2.91 -7.89 15.06
CA GLN A 87 3.94 -7.86 14.02
C GLN A 87 4.71 -9.18 13.99
N THR A 88 5.25 -9.57 12.84
CA THR A 88 6.07 -10.77 12.64
C THR A 88 7.42 -10.41 12.02
N GLY A 89 8.42 -11.28 12.14
CA GLY A 89 9.76 -10.99 11.66
C GLY A 89 9.93 -11.20 10.15
N GLY A 90 9.27 -12.22 9.58
CA GLY A 90 9.50 -12.68 8.20
C GLY A 90 10.83 -13.40 8.01
N GLY A 91 11.90 -12.93 8.66
CA GLY A 91 13.23 -13.50 8.52
C GLY A 91 13.89 -13.02 7.24
N ASP A 92 13.88 -13.85 6.20
CA ASP A 92 14.36 -13.56 4.85
C ASP A 92 13.24 -13.71 3.82
N ALA A 93 13.23 -12.87 2.78
CA ALA A 93 12.38 -13.12 1.62
C ALA A 93 12.82 -14.41 0.91
N PRO A 94 11.92 -15.26 0.38
CA PRO A 94 10.46 -15.09 0.14
C PRO A 94 9.54 -15.13 1.38
N GLU A 95 8.23 -14.94 1.21
CA GLU A 95 7.21 -14.98 2.28
C GLU A 95 6.22 -16.16 2.08
N CYS A 96 5.43 -16.55 3.10
CA CYS A 96 4.55 -17.74 3.04
C CYS A 96 3.23 -17.57 2.26
N TYR A 97 3.21 -16.82 1.16
CA TYR A 97 1.97 -16.52 0.42
C TYR A 97 1.28 -17.78 -0.16
N GLU A 98 2.03 -18.83 -0.47
CA GLU A 98 1.48 -20.12 -0.87
C GLU A 98 0.68 -20.80 0.25
N LEU A 99 1.11 -20.67 1.51
CA LEU A 99 0.35 -21.16 2.67
C LEU A 99 -0.94 -20.37 2.84
N VAL A 100 -0.86 -19.05 2.69
CA VAL A 100 -2.02 -18.16 2.78
C VAL A 100 -3.09 -18.52 1.75
N LEU A 101 -2.69 -18.75 0.49
CA LEU A 101 -3.60 -19.19 -0.57
C LEU A 101 -4.20 -20.58 -0.27
N HIS A 102 -3.42 -21.47 0.35
CA HIS A 102 -3.88 -22.78 0.77
C HIS A 102 -4.94 -22.68 1.89
N GLU A 103 -4.66 -21.93 2.94
CA GLU A 103 -5.55 -21.77 4.10
C GLU A 103 -6.85 -21.04 3.74
N ALA A 104 -6.79 -20.07 2.83
CA ALA A 104 -7.96 -19.34 2.34
C ALA A 104 -9.02 -20.26 1.70
N GLN A 105 -8.64 -21.41 1.14
CA GLN A 105 -9.57 -22.39 0.56
C GLN A 105 -10.48 -23.05 1.60
N SER A 106 -10.06 -23.09 2.86
CA SER A 106 -10.77 -23.79 3.94
C SER A 106 -11.69 -22.88 4.76
N LEU A 107 -11.81 -21.61 4.39
CA LEU A 107 -12.71 -20.66 5.04
C LEU A 107 -14.18 -20.95 4.70
N SER A 108 -15.09 -20.44 5.52
CA SER A 108 -16.52 -20.71 5.45
C SER A 108 -17.24 -19.88 4.36
N TRP A 109 -16.76 -19.98 3.11
CA TRP A 109 -17.32 -19.33 1.93
C TRP A 109 -18.75 -19.83 1.63
N THR A 110 -19.67 -18.91 1.37
CA THR A 110 -21.08 -19.23 1.16
C THR A 110 -21.41 -19.43 -0.31
N ALA A 111 -21.93 -20.61 -0.66
CA ALA A 111 -22.35 -20.87 -2.03
C ALA A 111 -23.37 -19.83 -2.54
N GLY A 112 -23.13 -19.29 -3.73
CA GLY A 112 -23.99 -18.28 -4.36
C GLY A 112 -23.71 -16.83 -3.95
N TYR A 113 -22.72 -16.59 -3.09
CA TYR A 113 -22.20 -15.24 -2.83
C TYR A 113 -21.13 -14.89 -3.87
N LYS A 114 -20.94 -13.59 -4.10
CA LYS A 114 -19.77 -13.06 -4.81
C LYS A 114 -18.59 -13.06 -3.85
N HIS A 115 -17.48 -13.68 -4.26
CA HIS A 115 -16.30 -13.79 -3.42
C HIS A 115 -15.16 -12.93 -3.94
N ALA A 116 -14.25 -12.54 -3.06
CA ALA A 116 -12.88 -12.15 -3.42
C ALA A 116 -11.92 -12.50 -2.29
N PHE A 117 -10.75 -12.98 -2.65
CA PHE A 117 -9.62 -13.07 -1.74
C PHE A 117 -8.61 -11.99 -2.11
N VAL A 118 -8.14 -11.19 -1.15
CA VAL A 118 -7.25 -10.05 -1.38
C VAL A 118 -5.94 -10.33 -0.67
N LEU A 119 -4.88 -10.61 -1.43
CA LEU A 119 -3.54 -10.84 -0.90
C LEU A 119 -2.75 -9.53 -0.91
N ILE A 120 -2.43 -8.99 0.27
CA ILE A 120 -1.71 -7.72 0.43
C ILE A 120 -0.32 -8.02 1.00
N GLY A 121 0.71 -7.76 0.20
CA GLY A 121 2.12 -8.00 0.56
C GLY A 121 3.06 -7.25 -0.39
N ASP A 122 4.37 -7.42 -0.21
CA ASP A 122 5.41 -6.74 -0.99
C ASP A 122 6.42 -7.67 -1.67
N ASP A 123 6.35 -8.99 -1.47
CA ASP A 123 7.33 -9.95 -2.01
C ASP A 123 6.73 -11.11 -2.85
N VAL A 124 7.43 -12.24 -2.95
CA VAL A 124 7.02 -13.47 -3.65
C VAL A 124 6.84 -14.64 -2.67
N PRO A 125 6.08 -15.69 -3.05
CA PRO A 125 5.97 -16.93 -2.27
C PRO A 125 7.26 -17.76 -2.29
N HIS A 126 7.42 -18.62 -1.28
CA HIS A 126 8.42 -19.69 -1.29
C HIS A 126 8.18 -20.72 -2.41
N ALA A 127 9.26 -21.29 -2.95
CA ALA A 127 9.15 -22.38 -3.91
C ALA A 127 8.70 -23.70 -3.23
N PRO A 128 8.14 -24.68 -3.96
CA PRO A 128 7.71 -25.96 -3.38
C PRO A 128 8.83 -26.77 -2.72
N SER A 129 10.09 -26.54 -3.07
CA SER A 129 11.25 -27.16 -2.41
C SER A 129 11.59 -26.52 -1.07
N ASP A 130 11.17 -25.27 -0.88
CA ASP A 130 11.69 -24.39 0.17
C ASP A 130 10.64 -24.13 1.26
N ASN A 131 9.39 -24.58 1.05
CA ASN A 131 8.34 -24.55 2.07
C ASN A 131 8.03 -25.97 2.64
N PRO A 132 7.71 -26.08 3.95
CA PRO A 132 7.56 -27.38 4.63
C PRO A 132 6.39 -28.22 4.13
N LYS A 133 5.39 -27.59 3.50
CA LYS A 133 4.19 -28.27 2.98
C LYS A 133 4.29 -28.63 1.50
N ARG A 134 5.38 -28.25 0.82
CA ARG A 134 5.60 -28.40 -0.63
C ARG A 134 4.45 -27.83 -1.46
N LEU A 135 3.86 -26.75 -0.98
CA LEU A 135 2.79 -26.04 -1.66
C LEU A 135 3.34 -25.32 -2.88
N ASP A 136 2.53 -25.28 -3.93
CA ASP A 136 2.79 -24.54 -5.16
C ASP A 136 1.70 -23.50 -5.30
N TRP A 137 2.05 -22.23 -5.11
CA TRP A 137 1.09 -21.13 -5.12
C TRP A 137 0.24 -21.11 -6.40
N ARG A 138 0.75 -21.61 -7.54
CA ARG A 138 -0.03 -21.70 -8.79
C ARG A 138 -1.17 -22.70 -8.68
N LYS A 139 -0.94 -23.82 -7.99
CA LYS A 139 -1.99 -24.82 -7.73
C LYS A 139 -3.00 -24.30 -6.73
N GLU A 140 -2.54 -23.59 -5.70
CA GLU A 140 -3.41 -23.01 -4.67
C GLU A 140 -4.32 -21.91 -5.24
N VAL A 141 -3.79 -21.00 -6.08
CA VAL A 141 -4.61 -19.98 -6.75
C VAL A 141 -5.57 -20.59 -7.78
N ASP A 142 -5.15 -21.63 -8.51
CA ASP A 142 -6.04 -22.36 -9.42
C ASP A 142 -7.18 -23.06 -8.65
N ALA A 143 -6.93 -23.52 -7.42
CA ALA A 143 -7.94 -24.10 -6.55
C ALA A 143 -8.97 -23.06 -6.07
N LEU A 144 -8.51 -21.88 -5.63
CA LEU A 144 -9.40 -20.75 -5.31
C LEU A 144 -10.24 -20.32 -6.53
N GLY A 145 -9.63 -20.23 -7.72
CA GLY A 145 -10.34 -19.93 -8.95
C GLY A 145 -11.45 -20.95 -9.26
N ARG A 146 -11.22 -22.25 -9.07
CA ARG A 146 -12.24 -23.30 -9.22
C ARG A 146 -13.39 -23.19 -8.21
N LEU A 147 -13.14 -22.60 -7.04
CA LEU A 147 -14.17 -22.29 -6.04
C LEU A 147 -14.94 -21.00 -6.35
N GLY A 148 -14.65 -20.33 -7.47
CA GLY A 148 -15.26 -19.04 -7.82
C GLY A 148 -14.75 -17.87 -6.98
N ILE A 149 -13.52 -17.99 -6.44
CA ILE A 149 -12.90 -16.96 -5.60
C ILE A 149 -11.76 -16.30 -6.39
N PRO A 150 -12.00 -15.14 -7.04
CA PRO A 150 -10.94 -14.38 -7.68
C PRO A 150 -9.96 -13.84 -6.62
N VAL A 151 -8.67 -13.84 -6.94
CA VAL A 151 -7.60 -13.36 -6.07
C VAL A 151 -7.09 -12.01 -6.56
N TYR A 152 -7.23 -11.00 -5.70
CA TYR A 152 -6.74 -9.66 -5.95
C TYR A 152 -5.35 -9.57 -5.34
N GLY A 153 -4.34 -9.52 -6.22
CA GLY A 153 -2.96 -9.35 -5.81
C GLY A 153 -2.66 -7.88 -5.58
N VAL A 154 -2.58 -7.46 -4.33
CA VAL A 154 -2.23 -6.09 -3.95
C VAL A 154 -0.75 -6.04 -3.61
N GLN A 155 0.03 -5.46 -4.51
CA GLN A 155 1.47 -5.31 -4.38
C GLN A 155 1.82 -3.98 -3.73
N ALA A 156 2.39 -4.03 -2.53
CA ALA A 156 3.00 -2.91 -1.84
C ALA A 156 4.46 -2.70 -2.28
N LEU A 157 4.99 -1.50 -2.01
CA LEU A 157 6.40 -1.12 -2.23
C LEU A 157 6.93 -1.25 -3.68
N ALA A 158 6.09 -1.60 -4.65
CA ALA A 158 6.46 -1.67 -6.07
C ALA A 158 7.77 -2.44 -6.35
N ARG A 159 8.09 -3.46 -5.55
CA ARG A 159 9.28 -4.30 -5.74
C ARG A 159 9.20 -5.01 -7.08
N ARG A 160 10.11 -4.69 -7.99
CA ARG A 160 10.00 -5.09 -9.40
C ARG A 160 10.04 -6.61 -9.58
N HIS A 161 10.85 -7.31 -8.79
CA HIS A 161 10.96 -8.77 -8.86
C HIS A 161 9.66 -9.48 -8.50
N ALA A 162 8.83 -8.90 -7.64
CA ALA A 162 7.55 -9.46 -7.23
C ALA A 162 6.40 -9.21 -8.23
N THR A 163 6.56 -8.23 -9.12
CA THR A 163 5.51 -7.81 -10.07
C THR A 163 4.99 -8.97 -10.95
N PRO A 164 5.83 -9.84 -11.52
CA PRO A 164 5.35 -10.98 -12.31
C PRO A 164 4.47 -11.94 -11.50
N PHE A 165 4.80 -12.18 -10.22
CA PHE A 165 4.00 -13.04 -9.33
C PHE A 165 2.59 -12.46 -9.15
N TYR A 166 2.46 -11.19 -8.75
CA TYR A 166 1.15 -10.57 -8.52
C TYR A 166 0.29 -10.51 -9.79
N LYS A 167 0.90 -10.25 -10.95
CA LYS A 167 0.20 -10.27 -12.25
C LYS A 167 -0.33 -11.67 -12.59
N GLU A 168 0.51 -12.69 -12.47
CA GLU A 168 0.11 -14.06 -12.77
C GLU A 168 -0.93 -14.58 -11.77
N LEU A 169 -0.79 -14.27 -10.48
CA LEU A 169 -1.77 -14.58 -9.43
C LEU A 169 -3.17 -14.05 -9.77
N ALA A 170 -3.25 -12.77 -10.12
CA ALA A 170 -4.51 -12.13 -10.49
C ALA A 170 -5.09 -12.74 -11.78
N GLN A 171 -4.26 -12.94 -12.81
CA GLN A 171 -4.70 -13.49 -14.08
C GLN A 171 -5.26 -14.92 -13.95
N LYS A 172 -4.60 -15.78 -13.16
CA LYS A 172 -5.01 -17.18 -12.98
C LYS A 172 -6.38 -17.33 -12.32
N SER A 173 -6.71 -16.44 -11.39
CA SER A 173 -7.96 -16.49 -10.63
C SER A 173 -9.07 -15.60 -11.22
N GLY A 174 -8.77 -14.77 -12.21
CA GLY A 174 -9.69 -13.76 -12.74
C GLY A 174 -9.85 -12.53 -11.84
N GLY A 175 -8.89 -12.27 -10.96
CA GLY A 175 -8.83 -11.07 -10.12
C GLY A 175 -8.02 -9.92 -10.74
N PHE A 176 -7.59 -8.98 -9.90
CA PHE A 176 -6.80 -7.80 -10.33
C PHE A 176 -5.43 -7.75 -9.67
N HIS A 177 -4.43 -7.29 -10.43
CA HIS A 177 -3.17 -6.81 -9.86
C HIS A 177 -3.34 -5.32 -9.54
N LEU A 178 -3.23 -4.97 -8.26
CA LEU A 178 -3.37 -3.61 -7.76
C LEU A 178 -2.06 -3.17 -7.11
N SER A 179 -1.67 -1.91 -7.31
CA SER A 179 -0.52 -1.32 -6.64
C SER A 179 -0.98 -0.57 -5.38
N LEU A 180 -0.31 -0.81 -4.25
CA LEU A 180 -0.42 -0.01 -3.04
C LEU A 180 0.80 0.92 -2.95
N ASP A 181 0.79 1.99 -3.74
CA ASP A 181 1.95 2.88 -3.88
C ASP A 181 2.16 3.80 -2.68
N GLN A 182 1.11 4.08 -1.90
CA GLN A 182 1.22 4.74 -0.59
C GLN A 182 0.47 3.90 0.43
N PHE A 183 1.10 3.56 1.53
CA PHE A 183 0.41 2.86 2.63
C PHE A 183 -0.79 3.62 3.18
N SER A 184 -0.79 4.96 3.10
CA SER A 184 -1.92 5.80 3.51
C SER A 184 -3.19 5.58 2.67
N HIS A 185 -3.07 5.01 1.46
CA HIS A 185 -4.18 4.67 0.58
C HIS A 185 -4.82 3.31 0.88
N VAL A 186 -4.29 2.53 1.84
CA VAL A 186 -4.79 1.17 2.11
C VAL A 186 -6.29 1.17 2.39
N THR A 187 -6.82 2.12 3.15
CA THR A 187 -8.26 2.18 3.45
C THR A 187 -9.11 2.51 2.23
N ASP A 188 -8.63 3.38 1.34
CA ASP A 188 -9.30 3.68 0.08
C ASP A 188 -9.34 2.44 -0.82
N MET A 189 -8.26 1.66 -0.83
CA MET A 189 -8.18 0.41 -1.56
C MET A 189 -9.13 -0.65 -1.00
N LEU A 190 -9.17 -0.85 0.32
CA LEU A 190 -10.12 -1.78 0.96
C LEU A 190 -11.58 -1.43 0.61
N LEU A 191 -11.93 -0.15 0.70
CA LEU A 191 -13.25 0.35 0.31
C LEU A 191 -13.54 0.07 -1.16
N ALA A 192 -12.62 0.43 -2.05
CA ALA A 192 -12.78 0.25 -3.49
C ALA A 192 -12.93 -1.22 -3.88
N VAL A 193 -12.17 -2.14 -3.26
CA VAL A 193 -12.33 -3.59 -3.48
C VAL A 193 -13.72 -4.07 -3.07
N CYS A 194 -14.20 -3.66 -1.89
CA CYS A 194 -15.53 -4.03 -1.44
C CYS A 194 -16.63 -3.51 -2.36
N TYR A 195 -16.55 -2.24 -2.78
CA TYR A 195 -17.50 -1.66 -3.72
C TYR A 195 -17.44 -2.35 -5.08
N LYS A 196 -16.25 -2.71 -5.57
CA LYS A 196 -16.08 -3.47 -6.81
C LYS A 196 -16.84 -4.80 -6.75
N GLN A 197 -16.72 -5.53 -5.64
CA GLN A 197 -17.40 -6.82 -5.49
C GLN A 197 -18.90 -6.68 -5.36
N SER A 198 -19.40 -5.59 -4.77
CA SER A 198 -20.82 -5.28 -4.84
C SER A 198 -21.25 -4.98 -6.29
N SER A 199 -20.71 -3.91 -6.91
CA SER A 199 -20.97 -3.53 -8.29
C SER A 199 -20.03 -2.43 -8.83
N ASP A 200 -19.84 -2.40 -10.15
CA ASP A 200 -19.09 -1.33 -10.83
C ASP A 200 -19.68 0.07 -10.57
N ALA A 201 -21.00 0.17 -10.45
CA ALA A 201 -21.68 1.43 -10.14
C ALA A 201 -21.31 1.97 -8.75
N GLN A 202 -21.18 1.09 -7.74
CA GLN A 202 -20.71 1.51 -6.42
C GLN A 202 -19.24 1.93 -6.45
N LEU A 203 -18.39 1.22 -7.20
CA LEU A 203 -16.99 1.61 -7.37
C LEU A 203 -16.86 2.98 -8.04
N GLN A 204 -17.64 3.24 -9.10
CA GLN A 204 -17.67 4.54 -9.79
C GLN A 204 -18.18 5.67 -8.88
N ALA A 205 -19.19 5.40 -8.05
CA ALA A 205 -19.68 6.39 -7.07
C ALA A 205 -18.58 6.74 -6.05
N TYR A 206 -17.82 5.75 -5.60
CA TYR A 206 -16.69 5.96 -4.69
C TYR A 206 -15.54 6.72 -5.36
N GLU A 207 -15.18 6.39 -6.61
CA GLU A 207 -14.21 7.14 -7.41
C GLU A 207 -14.59 8.63 -7.53
N ALA A 208 -15.87 8.92 -7.78
CA ALA A 208 -16.38 10.28 -7.85
C ALA A 208 -16.33 11.01 -6.49
N GLU A 209 -16.55 10.31 -5.37
CA GLU A 209 -16.38 10.85 -4.02
C GLU A 209 -14.91 11.23 -3.76
N VAL A 210 -13.98 10.32 -3.99
CA VAL A 210 -12.53 10.55 -3.83
C VAL A 210 -12.09 11.77 -4.65
N SER A 211 -12.62 11.90 -5.87
CA SER A 211 -12.35 13.05 -6.76
C SER A 211 -12.94 14.35 -6.22
N ARG A 212 -14.19 14.35 -5.77
CA ARG A 212 -14.88 15.53 -5.21
C ARG A 212 -14.21 16.06 -3.96
N GLU A 213 -13.70 15.16 -3.12
CA GLU A 213 -12.91 15.51 -1.92
C GLU A 213 -11.49 15.97 -2.29
N GLY A 214 -11.10 15.80 -3.55
CA GLY A 214 -9.78 16.16 -4.10
C GLY A 214 -8.65 15.33 -3.54
N ARG A 215 -8.95 14.11 -3.09
CA ARG A 215 -7.98 13.11 -2.63
C ARG A 215 -7.42 12.27 -3.78
N MET A 216 -7.95 12.43 -5.00
CA MET A 216 -7.56 11.61 -6.15
C MET A 216 -6.10 11.85 -6.55
N SER A 217 -5.25 10.88 -6.22
CA SER A 217 -3.85 10.80 -6.62
C SER A 217 -3.67 9.95 -7.89
N ARG A 218 -2.47 9.96 -8.48
CA ARG A 218 -2.12 9.07 -9.61
C ARG A 218 -2.27 7.59 -9.24
N SER A 219 -1.87 7.23 -8.02
CA SER A 219 -1.99 5.87 -7.51
C SER A 219 -3.46 5.42 -7.43
N LEU A 220 -4.33 6.25 -6.81
CA LEU A 220 -5.75 5.93 -6.70
C LEU A 220 -6.45 5.88 -8.06
N SER A 221 -6.13 6.81 -8.96
CA SER A 221 -6.66 6.82 -10.33
C SER A 221 -6.31 5.52 -11.09
N GLY A 222 -5.08 5.04 -10.95
CA GLY A 222 -4.64 3.76 -11.50
C GLY A 222 -5.42 2.58 -10.92
N LEU A 223 -5.61 2.57 -9.59
CA LEU A 223 -6.39 1.54 -8.89
C LEU A 223 -7.84 1.47 -9.39
N PHE A 224 -8.53 2.61 -9.52
CA PHE A 224 -9.91 2.66 -10.04
C PHE A 224 -9.96 2.21 -11.50
N SER A 225 -9.06 2.71 -12.34
CA SER A 225 -9.00 2.37 -13.76
C SER A 225 -8.81 0.87 -13.98
N THR A 226 -7.90 0.24 -13.24
CA THR A 226 -7.65 -1.20 -13.31
C THR A 226 -8.90 -2.02 -12.97
N MET A 227 -9.55 -1.74 -11.84
CA MET A 227 -10.75 -2.49 -11.44
C MET A 227 -11.97 -2.24 -12.33
N LEU A 228 -11.99 -1.13 -13.07
CA LEU A 228 -13.05 -0.78 -14.01
C LEU A 228 -12.71 -1.16 -15.45
N GLY A 229 -11.58 -1.84 -15.68
CA GLY A 229 -11.15 -2.28 -17.01
C GLY A 229 -10.86 -1.12 -17.97
N ARG A 230 -10.50 0.06 -17.44
CA ARG A 230 -10.20 1.25 -18.23
C ARG A 230 -8.72 1.32 -18.55
N ALA A 231 -8.40 1.93 -19.69
CA ALA A 231 -7.02 2.34 -19.96
C ALA A 231 -6.54 3.34 -18.88
N PRO A 232 -5.24 3.33 -18.52
CA PRO A 232 -4.69 4.31 -17.60
C PRO A 232 -5.00 5.73 -18.06
N THR A 233 -5.62 6.51 -17.18
CA THR A 233 -6.09 7.85 -17.48
C THR A 233 -4.93 8.83 -17.61
N SER A 234 -4.86 9.56 -18.73
CA SER A 234 -3.91 10.65 -18.98
C SER A 234 -4.41 12.02 -18.48
N VAL A 235 -5.15 12.08 -17.35
CA VAL A 235 -5.90 13.29 -16.89
C VAL A 235 -4.99 14.45 -16.45
N TYR A 236 -3.70 14.36 -16.72
CA TYR A 236 -2.73 15.24 -16.12
C TYR A 236 -2.08 16.11 -17.22
N GLY A 237 -1.71 17.36 -16.87
CA GLY A 237 -1.18 18.37 -17.81
C GLY A 237 0.36 18.55 -17.77
N GLU A 238 0.91 19.58 -18.42
CA GLU A 238 2.38 19.78 -18.58
C GLU A 238 3.26 19.66 -17.30
N ALA A 239 2.69 19.84 -16.10
CA ALA A 239 3.36 19.59 -14.83
C ALA A 239 3.77 18.12 -14.59
N ASP A 240 3.26 17.17 -15.39
CA ASP A 240 3.52 15.73 -15.23
C ASP A 240 4.82 15.23 -15.80
N LEU A 241 5.44 16.01 -16.70
CA LEU A 241 6.78 15.69 -17.21
C LEU A 241 7.82 15.61 -16.08
N ARG A 242 7.43 16.05 -14.87
CA ARG A 242 8.23 16.08 -13.65
C ARG A 242 7.52 15.41 -12.46
N ALA A 243 6.39 14.73 -12.71
CA ALA A 243 5.74 13.93 -11.69
C ALA A 243 6.63 12.73 -11.36
N VAL A 244 6.75 12.46 -10.07
CA VAL A 244 7.42 11.25 -9.63
C VAL A 244 6.49 10.07 -9.89
N PRO A 245 6.98 8.99 -10.52
CA PRO A 245 6.18 7.79 -10.71
C PRO A 245 5.63 7.26 -9.37
N PRO A 246 4.36 6.82 -9.32
CA PRO A 246 3.83 6.12 -8.16
C PRO A 246 4.72 4.93 -7.76
N GLY A 247 4.84 4.70 -6.46
CA GLY A 247 5.63 3.60 -5.90
C GLY A 247 7.10 3.93 -5.63
N ARG A 248 7.63 5.06 -6.11
CA ARG A 248 9.02 5.48 -5.80
C ARG A 248 9.23 5.75 -4.32
N PHE A 249 8.30 6.44 -3.67
CA PHE A 249 8.42 6.88 -2.28
C PHE A 249 7.30 6.32 -1.42
N GLN A 250 7.54 6.09 -0.14
CA GLN A 250 6.52 6.04 0.91
C GLN A 250 6.60 7.31 1.75
N SER A 251 5.47 8.00 1.96
CA SER A 251 5.38 9.09 2.93
C SER A 251 5.00 8.55 4.31
N LEU A 252 5.88 8.73 5.29
CA LEU A 252 5.71 8.28 6.67
C LEU A 252 5.58 9.47 7.62
N GLU A 253 4.68 9.36 8.61
CA GLU A 253 4.57 10.33 9.71
C GLU A 253 5.67 10.08 10.73
N VAL A 254 6.37 11.13 11.16
CA VAL A 254 7.38 11.04 12.22
C VAL A 254 6.71 11.24 13.57
N ASP A 255 6.69 10.21 14.40
CA ASP A 255 6.01 10.17 15.69
C ASP A 255 6.87 10.64 16.87
N ALA A 256 8.19 10.55 16.74
CA ALA A 256 9.16 11.04 17.72
C ALA A 256 10.41 11.64 17.07
N ASP A 257 11.07 12.53 17.82
CA ASP A 257 12.34 13.13 17.44
C ASP A 257 13.45 12.06 17.43
N MET A 258 13.96 11.67 16.26
CA MET A 258 14.97 10.61 16.15
C MET A 258 15.85 10.72 14.90
N PRO A 259 17.00 10.02 14.84
CA PRO A 259 17.81 9.92 13.62
C PRO A 259 17.09 9.18 12.49
N ILE A 260 17.32 9.58 11.23
CA ILE A 260 16.75 8.90 10.04
C ILE A 260 17.01 7.40 10.06
N LYS A 261 18.24 6.97 10.36
CA LYS A 261 18.57 5.54 10.33
C LYS A 261 17.71 4.75 11.32
N THR A 262 17.58 5.26 12.54
CA THR A 262 16.71 4.67 13.58
C THR A 262 15.26 4.62 13.11
N PHE A 263 14.73 5.73 12.59
CA PHE A 263 13.35 5.81 12.11
C PHE A 263 13.04 4.77 11.02
N VAL A 264 13.93 4.64 10.03
CA VAL A 264 13.77 3.69 8.93
C VAL A 264 13.76 2.25 9.46
N GLN A 265 14.70 1.92 10.35
CA GLN A 265 14.82 0.57 10.92
C GLN A 265 13.64 0.21 11.86
N GLU A 266 13.16 1.16 12.67
CA GLU A 266 11.99 0.95 13.54
C GLU A 266 10.69 0.77 12.74
N ASN A 267 10.62 1.31 11.52
CA ASN A 267 9.54 1.06 10.59
C ASN A 267 9.72 -0.24 9.77
N GLY A 268 10.71 -1.07 10.11
CA GLY A 268 10.99 -2.35 9.44
C GLY A 268 11.49 -2.21 8.00
N LEU A 269 11.99 -1.03 7.64
CA LEU A 269 12.54 -0.73 6.32
C LEU A 269 14.08 -0.78 6.37
N GLY A 270 14.73 -1.11 5.26
CA GLY A 270 16.19 -1.10 5.18
C GLY A 270 16.74 0.30 4.91
N PHE A 271 17.78 0.66 5.68
CA PHE A 271 18.42 1.96 5.56
C PHE A 271 19.52 1.94 4.49
N LYS A 272 19.43 2.89 3.56
CA LYS A 272 20.49 3.19 2.58
C LYS A 272 20.71 4.70 2.47
N THR A 273 21.97 5.12 2.54
CA THR A 273 22.33 6.54 2.41
C THR A 273 21.82 7.10 1.08
N GLY A 274 21.18 8.29 1.13
CA GLY A 274 20.61 8.96 -0.03
C GLY A 274 19.16 8.60 -0.34
N ARG A 275 18.57 7.59 0.32
CA ARG A 275 17.17 7.16 0.10
C ARG A 275 16.15 7.76 1.08
N GLY A 276 16.59 8.62 1.98
CA GLY A 276 15.73 9.29 2.95
C GLY A 276 15.60 10.77 2.67
N PHE A 277 14.38 11.30 2.71
CA PHE A 277 14.11 12.73 2.50
C PHE A 277 13.33 13.28 3.69
N TYR A 278 13.88 14.32 4.33
CA TYR A 278 13.24 14.96 5.48
C TYR A 278 12.43 16.16 5.03
N GLU A 279 11.33 16.44 5.73
CA GLU A 279 10.54 17.65 5.51
C GLU A 279 11.36 18.91 5.84
N PHE A 280 11.37 19.86 4.92
CA PHE A 280 12.13 21.09 5.02
C PHE A 280 11.39 22.14 5.87
N THR A 281 11.51 22.00 7.20
CA THR A 281 10.74 22.80 8.18
C THR A 281 11.51 23.98 8.78
N LYS A 282 12.82 24.09 8.54
CA LYS A 282 13.68 25.15 9.10
C LYS A 282 14.74 25.63 8.12
N THR A 283 15.36 26.77 8.41
CA THR A 283 16.39 27.37 7.53
C THR A 283 17.64 26.50 7.46
N GLU A 284 18.06 26.12 6.24
CA GLU A 284 19.22 25.24 6.04
C GLU A 284 20.00 25.55 4.77
N THR A 285 21.23 25.04 4.72
CA THR A 285 22.06 25.04 3.51
C THR A 285 21.78 23.75 2.73
N ILE A 286 21.20 23.89 1.54
CA ILE A 286 20.89 22.78 0.64
C ILE A 286 21.97 22.71 -0.43
N GLN A 287 22.67 21.58 -0.51
CA GLN A 287 23.70 21.34 -1.51
C GLN A 287 23.09 21.16 -2.91
N GLY A 288 23.84 21.56 -3.93
CA GLY A 288 23.44 21.47 -5.34
C GLY A 288 23.04 20.08 -5.82
N HIS A 289 23.75 19.06 -5.33
CA HIS A 289 23.54 17.66 -5.72
C HIS A 289 22.36 16.98 -5.02
N LYS A 290 21.77 17.62 -4.00
CA LYS A 290 20.63 17.03 -3.28
C LYS A 290 19.35 17.17 -4.08
N GLU A 291 18.63 16.07 -4.17
CA GLU A 291 17.30 16.08 -4.75
C GLU A 291 16.28 16.75 -3.81
N VAL A 292 15.32 17.44 -4.43
CA VAL A 292 14.18 18.09 -3.77
C VAL A 292 12.90 17.47 -4.33
N ILE A 293 12.02 17.06 -3.42
CA ILE A 293 10.70 16.52 -3.76
C ILE A 293 9.63 17.47 -3.22
N LEU A 294 8.64 17.79 -4.05
CA LEU A 294 7.42 18.49 -3.63
C LEU A 294 6.29 17.47 -3.56
N MET A 295 5.51 17.50 -2.48
CA MET A 295 4.28 16.73 -2.35
C MET A 295 3.09 17.66 -2.30
N ASP A 296 2.13 17.47 -3.19
CA ASP A 296 0.87 18.21 -3.15
C ASP A 296 0.10 17.86 -1.86
N ARG A 297 -0.29 18.88 -1.09
CA ARG A 297 -0.92 18.68 0.23
C ARG A 297 -2.28 18.01 0.17
N LYS A 298 -2.98 18.12 -0.97
CA LYS A 298 -4.36 17.64 -1.12
C LYS A 298 -4.39 16.20 -1.64
N THR A 299 -3.64 15.94 -2.70
CA THR A 299 -3.61 14.65 -3.39
C THR A 299 -2.52 13.71 -2.88
N GLY A 300 -1.43 14.24 -2.31
CA GLY A 300 -0.26 13.46 -1.94
C GLY A 300 0.66 13.11 -3.12
N ASP A 301 0.36 13.59 -4.33
CA ASP A 301 1.22 13.36 -5.49
C ASP A 301 2.58 14.06 -5.35
N PHE A 302 3.62 13.38 -5.82
CA PHE A 302 5.01 13.85 -5.75
C PHE A 302 5.51 14.43 -7.07
N PHE A 303 6.36 15.45 -6.97
CA PHE A 303 6.99 16.13 -8.10
C PHE A 303 8.47 16.34 -7.78
N SER A 304 9.35 16.19 -8.77
CA SER A 304 10.81 16.32 -8.60
C SER A 304 11.47 17.09 -9.74
N GLY A 305 12.81 17.08 -9.77
CA GLY A 305 13.61 17.69 -10.83
C GLY A 305 13.92 19.17 -10.61
N GLU A 306 14.48 19.81 -11.63
CA GLU A 306 14.96 21.20 -11.55
C GLU A 306 13.86 22.17 -11.14
N ARG A 307 12.62 21.94 -11.56
CA ARG A 307 11.49 22.80 -11.19
C ARG A 307 11.21 22.81 -9.70
N ALA A 308 11.35 21.66 -9.03
CA ALA A 308 11.17 21.60 -7.58
C ALA A 308 12.21 22.47 -6.87
N ARG A 309 13.43 22.55 -7.41
CA ARG A 309 14.49 23.44 -6.93
C ARG A 309 14.19 24.91 -7.26
N GLU A 310 13.81 25.23 -8.49
CA GLU A 310 13.43 26.59 -8.92
C GLU A 310 12.28 27.16 -8.07
N MET A 311 11.27 26.35 -7.74
CA MET A 311 10.14 26.78 -6.89
C MET A 311 10.56 27.14 -5.47
N LEU A 312 11.74 26.70 -5.03
CA LEU A 312 12.36 27.10 -3.76
C LEU A 312 13.38 28.22 -3.92
N GLY A 313 13.55 28.77 -5.13
CA GLY A 313 14.60 29.74 -5.44
C GLY A 313 16.01 29.14 -5.37
N LEU A 314 16.15 27.82 -5.59
CA LEU A 314 17.43 27.12 -5.64
C LEU A 314 17.88 27.00 -7.10
N PRO A 315 18.97 27.67 -7.52
CA PRO A 315 19.55 27.44 -8.83
C PRO A 315 19.99 25.98 -9.00
N PRO A 316 19.91 25.42 -10.23
CA PRO A 316 20.40 24.07 -10.52
C PRO A 316 21.88 23.92 -10.14
N GLY A 317 22.23 22.85 -9.41
CA GLY A 317 23.62 22.56 -9.04
C GLY A 317 24.25 23.46 -7.98
N GLU A 318 23.59 24.54 -7.54
CA GLU A 318 24.15 25.47 -6.56
C GLU A 318 23.84 25.08 -5.11
N THR A 319 24.78 25.42 -4.22
CA THR A 319 24.62 25.28 -2.77
C THR A 319 24.14 26.60 -2.20
N VAL A 320 22.92 26.62 -1.66
CA VAL A 320 22.27 27.85 -1.19
C VAL A 320 21.72 27.65 0.22
N ARG A 321 21.86 28.69 1.05
CA ARG A 321 21.19 28.76 2.35
C ARG A 321 19.84 29.41 2.19
N ILE A 322 18.77 28.64 2.37
CA ILE A 322 17.40 29.12 2.18
C ILE A 322 16.56 28.89 3.44
N ARG A 323 15.53 29.73 3.61
CA ARG A 323 14.47 29.51 4.59
C ARG A 323 13.37 28.64 3.94
N PRO A 324 12.55 27.91 4.72
CA PRO A 324 11.37 27.24 4.18
C PRO A 324 10.51 28.23 3.41
N ALA A 325 10.37 28.03 2.10
CA ALA A 325 9.45 28.81 1.30
C ALA A 325 8.02 28.46 1.71
N SER A 326 7.15 29.47 1.82
CA SER A 326 5.71 29.25 1.99
C SER A 326 5.11 28.77 0.67
N LEU A 327 5.36 27.51 0.32
CA LEU A 327 4.63 26.84 -0.74
C LEU A 327 3.33 26.32 -0.14
N GLU A 328 2.29 27.17 -0.07
CA GLU A 328 1.01 26.81 0.56
C GLU A 328 0.43 25.49 0.02
N LYS A 329 0.64 25.20 -1.26
CA LYS A 329 0.17 23.97 -1.93
C LYS A 329 1.03 22.73 -1.64
N TYR A 330 2.30 22.90 -1.29
CA TYR A 330 3.27 21.79 -1.28
C TYR A 330 3.94 21.59 0.09
N VAL A 331 4.20 20.34 0.43
CA VAL A 331 5.20 19.96 1.43
C VAL A 331 6.51 19.75 0.70
N VAL A 332 7.59 20.27 1.26
CA VAL A 332 8.92 20.25 0.64
C VAL A 332 9.79 19.24 1.37
N PHE A 333 10.44 18.37 0.61
CA PHE A 333 11.38 17.39 1.14
C PHE A 333 12.75 17.54 0.50
N VAL A 334 13.78 17.35 1.31
CA VAL A 334 15.17 17.44 0.88
C VAL A 334 15.87 16.13 1.18
N GLN A 335 16.62 15.63 0.20
CA GLN A 335 17.40 14.41 0.34
C GLN A 335 18.42 14.52 1.49
N SER A 336 18.50 13.47 2.31
CA SER A 336 19.53 13.30 3.31
C SER A 336 20.58 12.30 2.85
N THR A 337 21.85 12.70 2.96
CA THR A 337 23.02 11.83 2.85
C THR A 337 23.59 11.46 4.22
N SER A 338 22.91 11.82 5.32
CA SER A 338 23.34 11.54 6.70
C SER A 338 22.40 10.55 7.38
N ALA A 339 22.98 9.51 7.98
CA ALA A 339 22.29 8.55 8.85
C ALA A 339 21.80 9.19 10.16
N ASN A 340 22.50 10.23 10.63
CA ASN A 340 22.27 10.88 11.92
C ASN A 340 21.43 12.16 11.81
N ARG A 341 20.91 12.45 10.61
CA ARG A 341 20.00 13.58 10.41
C ARG A 341 18.79 13.39 11.32
N LYS A 342 18.54 14.36 12.19
CA LYS A 342 17.40 14.34 13.11
C LYS A 342 16.10 14.64 12.36
N LEU A 343 15.15 13.72 12.41
CA LEU A 343 13.76 13.92 12.07
C LEU A 343 13.02 14.56 13.24
N VAL A 344 12.04 15.40 12.93
CA VAL A 344 11.28 16.17 13.92
C VAL A 344 9.90 15.55 14.06
N LYS A 345 9.44 15.33 15.29
CA LYS A 345 8.09 14.85 15.57
C LYS A 345 7.04 15.73 14.89
N GLY A 346 6.04 15.10 14.28
CA GLY A 346 4.96 15.75 13.56
C GLY A 346 5.30 16.17 12.12
N SER A 347 6.57 16.03 11.71
CA SER A 347 6.95 16.16 10.30
C SER A 347 6.70 14.87 9.52
N ARG A 348 6.89 14.94 8.21
CA ARG A 348 6.89 13.78 7.31
C ARG A 348 8.30 13.40 6.88
N PHE A 349 8.45 12.13 6.56
CA PHE A 349 9.65 11.56 5.97
C PHE A 349 9.28 10.80 4.69
N LEU A 350 9.99 11.05 3.58
CA LEU A 350 9.87 10.20 2.40
C LEU A 350 10.99 9.16 2.41
N TYR A 351 10.58 7.90 2.34
CA TYR A 351 11.45 6.77 2.12
C TYR A 351 11.43 6.38 0.65
N GLU A 352 12.56 6.42 -0.05
CA GLU A 352 12.70 5.90 -1.41
C GLU A 352 12.82 4.39 -1.38
N VAL A 353 11.88 3.70 -2.03
CA VAL A 353 11.77 2.24 -1.93
C VAL A 353 13.03 1.55 -2.48
N GLU A 354 13.54 0.57 -1.74
CA GLU A 354 14.85 -0.09 -1.94
C GLU A 354 15.18 -0.53 -3.36
N ASP A 355 14.21 -1.07 -4.10
CA ASP A 355 14.41 -1.57 -5.47
C ASP A 355 14.06 -0.52 -6.55
N TRP A 356 13.87 0.73 -6.14
CA TRP A 356 13.71 1.84 -7.05
C TRP A 356 15.05 2.21 -7.72
N ASP A 357 15.47 1.42 -8.71
CA ASP A 357 16.61 1.73 -9.58
C ASP A 357 16.18 2.48 -10.86
N GLY A 358 14.90 2.88 -10.93
CA GLY A 358 14.27 3.49 -12.10
C GLY A 358 14.88 4.81 -12.59
N ALA A 359 15.78 5.44 -11.84
CA ALA A 359 16.45 6.67 -12.23
C ALA A 359 17.84 6.49 -12.87
N LYS A 360 18.48 5.30 -12.78
CA LYS A 360 19.75 5.06 -13.49
C LYS A 360 19.58 4.50 -14.91
N ALA A 361 18.40 3.97 -15.24
CA ALA A 361 18.12 3.39 -16.56
C ALA A 361 17.56 4.39 -17.59
N LEU A 362 17.15 5.59 -17.17
CA LEU A 362 16.64 6.66 -18.07
C LEU A 362 17.68 7.76 -18.33
N ALA A 363 18.90 7.59 -17.83
CA ALA A 363 20.04 8.49 -18.04
C ALA A 363 21.21 7.79 -18.75
N ALA A 364 20.95 6.67 -19.43
CA ALA A 364 21.90 5.95 -20.28
C ALA A 364 21.42 5.94 -21.73
#